data_AF-A0A818MCJ3-F1
#
_entry.id   AF-A0A818MCJ3-F1
#
_cell.length_a   1.000
_cell.length_b   1.000
_cell.length_c   1.000
_cell.angle_alpha   90.00
_cell.angle_beta   90.00
_cell.angle_gamma   90.00
#
_symmetry.space_group_name_H-M   'P 1'
#
loop_
_entity.id
_entity.type
_entity.pdbx_description
1 polymer ?
#
loop_
_entity_poly.entity_id
_entity_poly.type
_entity_poly.pdbx_seq_one_letter_code
_entity_poly.pdbx_strand_id
1 'polypeptide(L)'
;MTTAQKHFKSGSECPPLKENQLRLYSMRFCPFVRRVKLVLAAKNIPYEEVFINLSDEPEWYLKKNPVGEVPLLEWIDHDSKEIRSIPESLIISNYLDDLYSEHRLHPIDPYLKAKQQILTEGFGDVRSAFYKVFGNSEQNNFEDLNQSLTVYEEALHDKYFGGSKRILYNRN
;
A
#
# COMPACT_ATOMS: atom_id res chain seq x y z
N MET A 1 22.71 14.60 -0.11
CA MET A 1 23.17 13.26 -0.51
C MET A 1 22.27 12.24 0.17
N THR A 2 21.43 11.53 -0.57
CA THR A 2 20.51 10.53 -0.02
C THR A 2 21.31 9.29 0.33
N THR A 3 21.48 9.00 1.62
CA THR A 3 22.08 7.74 2.09
C THR A 3 21.29 6.59 1.48
N ALA A 4 21.98 5.64 0.84
CA ALA A 4 21.33 4.43 0.33
C ALA A 4 20.63 3.72 1.51
N GLN A 5 19.31 3.63 1.47
CA GLN A 5 18.55 2.95 2.51
C GLN A 5 18.88 1.45 2.47
N LYS A 6 19.39 0.93 3.59
CA LYS A 6 19.75 -0.48 3.74
C LYS A 6 18.51 -1.36 3.55
N HIS A 7 18.55 -2.26 2.57
CA HIS A 7 17.58 -3.34 2.42
C HIS A 7 18.12 -4.58 3.16
N PHE A 8 17.35 -5.11 4.09
CA PHE A 8 17.68 -6.33 4.83
C PHE A 8 17.52 -7.54 3.90
N LYS A 9 18.47 -8.47 3.98
CA LYS A 9 18.54 -9.68 3.15
C LYS A 9 18.90 -10.91 4.00
N SER A 10 19.02 -12.10 3.40
CA SER A 10 19.51 -13.31 4.10
C SER A 10 20.77 -13.01 4.94
N GLY A 11 20.80 -13.57 6.14
CA GLY A 11 21.86 -13.35 7.14
C GLY A 11 21.85 -11.98 7.83
N SER A 12 20.93 -11.07 7.49
CA SER A 12 20.77 -9.82 8.23
C SER A 12 20.03 -10.05 9.54
N GLU A 13 20.45 -9.41 10.62
CA GLU A 13 19.72 -9.45 11.90
C GLU A 13 18.38 -8.70 11.82
N CYS A 14 17.36 -9.22 12.51
CA CYS A 14 16.05 -8.57 12.59
C CYS A 14 16.15 -7.32 13.48
N PRO A 15 15.79 -6.12 13.00
CA PRO A 15 15.76 -4.94 13.85
C PRO A 15 14.68 -5.09 14.94
N PRO A 16 14.95 -4.67 16.20
CA PRO A 16 13.99 -4.81 17.30
C PRO A 16 12.74 -3.95 17.04
N LEU A 17 11.55 -4.51 17.26
CA LEU A 17 10.28 -3.78 17.14
C LEU A 17 10.12 -2.81 18.32
N LYS A 18 9.70 -1.57 18.05
CA LYS A 18 9.52 -0.53 19.07
C LYS A 18 8.09 -0.53 19.60
N GLU A 19 7.94 -0.32 20.90
CA GLU A 19 6.63 -0.14 21.51
C GLU A 19 5.94 1.13 20.99
N ASN A 20 4.60 1.10 20.91
CA ASN A 20 3.75 2.22 20.50
C ASN A 20 4.08 2.79 19.10
N GLN A 21 4.69 2.00 18.22
CA GLN A 21 5.03 2.42 16.87
C GLN A 21 4.63 1.36 15.85
N LEU A 22 3.97 1.79 14.77
CA LEU A 22 3.72 0.95 13.61
C LEU A 22 5.02 0.75 12.83
N ARG A 23 5.30 -0.48 12.39
CA ARG A 23 6.37 -0.80 11.45
C ARG A 23 5.77 -1.22 10.12
N LEU A 24 6.25 -0.62 9.04
CA LEU A 24 5.94 -1.00 7.67
C LEU A 24 7.15 -1.66 7.03
N TYR A 25 7.04 -2.94 6.73
CA TYR A 25 8.01 -3.62 5.87
C TYR A 25 7.75 -3.24 4.41
N SER A 26 8.82 -2.84 3.73
CA SER A 26 8.78 -2.06 2.49
C SER A 26 9.79 -2.55 1.47
N MET A 27 9.58 -2.16 0.22
CA MET A 27 10.59 -2.14 -0.83
C MET A 27 10.43 -0.84 -1.58
N ARG A 28 11.54 -0.12 -1.83
CA ARG A 28 11.56 1.29 -2.24
C ARG A 28 10.68 1.59 -3.47
N PHE A 29 10.60 0.66 -4.41
CA PHE A 29 9.91 0.82 -5.68
C PHE A 29 8.57 0.07 -5.75
N CYS A 30 8.13 -0.54 -4.64
CA CYS A 30 6.90 -1.31 -4.62
C CYS A 30 5.66 -0.39 -4.66
N PRO A 31 4.80 -0.49 -5.69
CA PRO A 31 3.58 0.32 -5.75
C PRO A 31 2.55 -0.07 -4.68
N PHE A 32 2.55 -1.32 -4.23
CA PHE A 32 1.66 -1.77 -3.14
C PHE A 32 2.04 -1.16 -1.80
N VAL A 33 3.33 -1.08 -1.50
CA VAL A 33 3.80 -0.35 -0.32
C VAL A 33 3.50 1.14 -0.45
N ARG A 34 3.66 1.70 -1.66
CA ARG A 34 3.35 3.11 -1.91
C ARG A 34 1.89 3.44 -1.58
N ARG A 35 0.94 2.54 -1.86
CA ARG A 35 -0.48 2.69 -1.47
C ARG A 35 -0.62 2.89 0.05
N VAL A 36 -0.03 2.01 0.86
CA VAL A 36 -0.07 2.12 2.33
C VAL A 36 0.60 3.41 2.81
N LYS A 37 1.74 3.79 2.23
CA LYS A 37 2.42 5.05 2.57
C LYS A 37 1.59 6.28 2.27
N LEU A 38 0.77 6.28 1.21
CA LEU A 38 -0.15 7.38 0.91
C LEU A 38 -1.24 7.49 1.99
N VAL A 39 -1.76 6.36 2.49
CA VAL A 39 -2.73 6.34 3.59
C VAL A 39 -2.11 6.85 4.89
N LEU A 40 -0.94 6.32 5.27
CA LEU A 40 -0.21 6.78 6.46
C LEU A 40 0.08 8.28 6.39
N ALA A 41 0.51 8.79 5.24
CA ALA A 41 0.76 10.22 5.03
C ALA A 41 -0.53 11.06 5.09
N ALA A 42 -1.61 10.62 4.45
CA ALA A 42 -2.90 11.34 4.48
C ALA A 42 -3.47 11.46 5.88
N LYS A 43 -3.18 10.49 6.74
CA LYS A 43 -3.67 10.41 8.12
C LYS A 43 -2.65 10.90 9.15
N ASN A 44 -1.48 11.39 8.72
CA ASN A 44 -0.36 11.82 9.57
C ASN A 44 0.06 10.77 10.62
N ILE A 45 0.03 9.49 10.24
CA ILE A 45 0.36 8.39 11.15
C ILE A 45 1.88 8.18 11.15
N PRO A 46 2.57 8.31 12.29
CA PRO A 46 3.99 8.03 12.37
C PRO A 46 4.24 6.52 12.28
N TYR A 47 5.27 6.13 11.55
CA TYR A 47 5.65 4.73 11.39
C TYR A 47 7.17 4.61 11.18
N GLU A 48 7.70 3.43 11.48
CA GLU A 48 9.05 3.02 11.10
C GLU A 48 8.99 2.25 9.79
N GLU A 49 9.89 2.54 8.85
CA GLU A 49 9.99 1.81 7.59
C GLU A 49 11.22 0.90 7.59
N VAL A 50 11.01 -0.39 7.32
CA VAL A 50 12.08 -1.39 7.20
C VAL A 50 12.08 -1.95 5.78
N PHE A 51 13.19 -1.78 5.06
CA PHE A 51 13.28 -2.23 3.67
C PHE A 51 13.75 -3.69 3.60
N ILE A 52 13.04 -4.51 2.83
CA ILE A 52 13.37 -5.92 2.58
C ILE A 52 13.90 -6.07 1.15
N ASN A 53 14.95 -6.85 0.98
CA ASN A 53 15.40 -7.31 -0.32
C ASN A 53 14.53 -8.50 -0.77
N LEU A 54 13.64 -8.26 -1.74
CA LEU A 54 12.69 -9.26 -2.25
C LEU A 54 13.31 -10.27 -3.23
N SER A 55 14.63 -10.20 -3.47
CA SER A 55 15.35 -11.21 -4.27
C SER A 55 16.21 -12.13 -3.40
N ASP A 56 16.29 -11.84 -2.10
CA ASP A 56 17.12 -12.54 -1.12
C ASP A 56 16.56 -12.23 0.29
N GLU A 57 15.32 -12.68 0.55
CA GLU A 57 14.59 -12.31 1.75
C GLU A 57 15.28 -12.84 3.03
N PRO A 58 15.30 -12.05 4.12
CA PRO A 58 15.77 -12.55 5.41
C PRO A 58 14.88 -13.67 5.96
N GLU A 59 15.50 -14.67 6.58
CA GLU A 59 14.80 -15.83 7.15
C GLU A 59 13.83 -15.41 8.26
N TRP A 60 14.17 -14.38 9.03
CA TRP A 60 13.30 -13.83 10.06
C TRP A 60 12.07 -13.12 9.48
N TYR A 61 12.16 -12.60 8.25
CA TYR A 61 11.03 -11.96 7.59
C TYR A 61 10.05 -13.02 7.11
N LEU A 62 10.56 -14.11 6.52
CA LEU A 62 9.75 -15.25 6.09
C LEU A 62 9.02 -15.94 7.26
N LYS A 63 9.60 -15.91 8.48
CA LYS A 63 8.90 -16.37 9.70
C LYS A 63 7.69 -15.49 10.07
N LYS A 64 7.70 -14.21 9.71
CA LYS A 64 6.62 -13.24 9.96
C LYS A 64 5.59 -13.24 8.83
N ASN A 65 6.06 -13.31 7.59
CA ASN A 65 5.25 -13.39 6.37
C ASN A 65 5.81 -14.49 5.47
N PRO A 66 5.27 -15.73 5.53
CA PRO A 66 5.74 -16.85 4.71
C PRO A 66 5.62 -16.62 3.20
N VAL A 67 4.79 -15.67 2.76
CA VAL A 67 4.64 -15.30 1.35
C VAL A 67 5.89 -14.55 0.84
N GLY A 68 6.67 -13.90 1.72
CA GLY A 68 7.86 -13.14 1.34
C GLY A 68 7.59 -11.78 0.69
N GLU A 69 6.33 -11.41 0.51
CA GLU A 69 5.94 -10.16 -0.14
C GLU A 69 5.87 -8.96 0.81
N VAL A 70 5.80 -7.75 0.23
CA VAL A 70 5.56 -6.48 0.93
C VAL A 70 4.36 -5.77 0.29
N PRO A 71 3.57 -4.98 1.04
CA PRO A 71 3.77 -4.54 2.43
C PRO A 71 3.37 -5.58 3.50
N LEU A 72 4.00 -5.46 4.67
CA LEU A 72 3.53 -6.03 5.94
C LEU A 72 3.52 -4.92 6.98
N LEU A 73 2.37 -4.67 7.61
CA LEU A 73 2.25 -3.79 8.77
C LEU A 73 2.43 -4.63 10.04
N GLU A 74 3.27 -4.21 10.98
CA GLU A 74 3.52 -4.92 12.25
C GLU A 74 3.57 -3.94 13.42
N TRP A 75 3.01 -4.31 14.57
CA TRP A 75 3.07 -3.52 15.79
C TRP A 75 2.89 -4.39 17.04
N ILE A 76 3.17 -3.81 18.21
CA ILE A 76 2.88 -4.43 19.52
C ILE A 76 1.53 -3.89 19.98
N ASP A 77 0.56 -4.77 20.21
CA ASP A 77 -0.74 -4.39 20.76
C ASP A 77 -0.58 -3.79 22.15
N HIS A 78 -1.21 -2.65 22.40
CA HIS A 78 -1.04 -1.94 23.67
C HIS A 78 -1.56 -2.77 24.85
N ASP A 79 -2.66 -3.50 24.67
CA ASP A 79 -3.37 -4.15 25.75
C ASP A 79 -2.87 -5.59 25.94
N SER A 80 -2.80 -6.39 24.87
CA SER A 80 -2.35 -7.78 24.97
C SER A 80 -0.83 -7.93 25.02
N LYS A 81 -0.07 -6.89 24.64
CA LYS A 81 1.39 -6.93 24.44
C LYS A 81 1.86 -7.93 23.39
N GLU A 82 0.94 -8.47 22.60
CA GLU A 82 1.26 -9.40 21.52
C GLU A 82 1.68 -8.64 20.25
N ILE A 83 2.56 -9.27 19.47
CA ILE A 83 2.91 -8.77 18.14
C ILE A 83 1.76 -9.09 17.19
N ARG A 84 1.21 -8.07 16.55
CA ARG A 84 0.20 -8.19 15.49
C ARG A 84 0.81 -7.80 14.16
N SER A 85 0.34 -8.45 13.10
CA SER A 85 0.74 -8.11 11.74
C SER A 85 -0.41 -8.27 10.75
N ILE A 86 -0.39 -7.46 9.69
CA ILE A 86 -1.38 -7.47 8.61
C ILE A 86 -0.64 -7.36 7.27
N PRO A 87 -0.73 -8.37 6.38
CA PRO A 87 -0.27 -8.28 5.00
C PRO A 87 -1.33 -7.62 4.11
N GLU A 88 -1.06 -7.52 2.81
CA GLU A 88 -1.96 -6.97 1.78
C GLU A 88 -2.20 -5.47 1.85
N SER A 89 -1.76 -4.75 0.82
CA SER A 89 -1.83 -3.29 0.79
C SER A 89 -3.25 -2.70 0.92
N LEU A 90 -4.29 -3.36 0.39
CA LEU A 90 -5.67 -2.90 0.53
C LEU A 90 -6.23 -3.17 1.92
N ILE A 91 -5.95 -4.35 2.48
CA ILE A 91 -6.40 -4.72 3.83
C ILE A 91 -5.76 -3.77 4.84
N ILE A 92 -4.44 -3.54 4.75
CA ILE A 92 -3.74 -2.56 5.58
C ILE A 92 -4.34 -1.17 5.43
N SER A 93 -4.61 -0.72 4.20
CA SER A 93 -5.17 0.61 3.93
C SER A 93 -6.54 0.80 4.57
N ASN A 94 -7.44 -0.19 4.42
CA ASN A 94 -8.77 -0.18 5.02
C ASN A 94 -8.69 -0.23 6.56
N TYR A 95 -7.84 -1.10 7.10
CA TYR A 95 -7.61 -1.20 8.54
C TYR A 95 -7.16 0.13 9.15
N LEU A 96 -6.18 0.81 8.52
CA LEU A 96 -5.72 2.12 8.97
C LEU A 96 -6.81 3.18 8.85
N ASP A 97 -7.65 3.13 7.80
CA ASP A 97 -8.73 4.09 7.66
C ASP A 97 -9.81 3.93 8.72
N ASP A 98 -10.15 2.69 9.07
CA ASP A 98 -11.12 2.36 10.12
C ASP A 98 -10.57 2.68 11.52
N LEU A 99 -9.30 2.36 11.80
CA LEU A 99 -8.64 2.60 13.09
C LEU A 99 -8.53 4.10 13.41
N TYR A 100 -8.19 4.93 12.42
CA TYR A 100 -8.00 6.37 12.59
C TYR A 100 -9.15 7.17 11.95
N SER A 101 -10.36 6.97 12.48
CA SER A 101 -11.60 7.44 11.87
C SER A 101 -11.87 8.96 11.92
N GLU A 102 -11.05 9.74 12.63
CA GLU A 102 -11.13 11.22 12.69
C GLU A 102 -10.99 11.86 11.30
N HIS A 103 -10.21 11.23 10.41
CA HIS A 103 -9.93 11.70 9.05
C HIS A 103 -10.18 10.59 8.03
N ARG A 104 -11.43 10.16 7.87
CA ARG A 104 -11.80 9.05 6.96
C ARG A 104 -11.43 9.37 5.51
N LEU A 105 -10.82 8.40 4.84
CA LEU A 105 -10.53 8.44 3.40
C LEU A 105 -11.73 7.91 2.61
N HIS A 106 -12.43 6.90 3.15
CA HIS A 106 -13.68 6.42 2.57
C HIS A 106 -14.90 7.24 2.99
N PRO A 107 -15.94 7.30 2.13
CA PRO A 107 -17.26 7.79 2.50
C PRO A 107 -17.81 7.05 3.73
N ILE A 108 -18.56 7.78 4.55
CA ILE A 108 -19.32 7.21 5.67
C ILE A 108 -20.47 6.36 5.13
N ASP A 109 -21.08 6.78 4.02
CA ASP A 109 -22.15 6.02 3.37
C ASP A 109 -21.61 4.67 2.86
N PRO A 110 -22.16 3.53 3.33
CA PRO A 110 -21.65 2.21 2.98
C PRO A 110 -21.76 1.89 1.49
N TYR A 111 -22.79 2.40 0.81
CA TYR A 111 -23.00 2.16 -0.63
C TYR A 111 -21.95 2.92 -1.44
N LEU A 112 -21.66 4.17 -1.11
CA LEU A 112 -20.60 4.95 -1.74
C LEU A 112 -19.21 4.36 -1.45
N LYS A 113 -18.95 3.86 -0.23
CA LYS A 113 -17.73 3.11 0.10
C LYS A 113 -17.60 1.88 -0.80
N ALA A 114 -18.66 1.08 -0.96
CA ALA A 114 -18.67 -0.09 -1.83
C ALA A 114 -18.39 0.27 -3.30
N LYS A 115 -18.96 1.37 -3.83
CA LYS A 115 -18.66 1.85 -5.19
C LYS A 115 -17.18 2.20 -5.38
N GLN A 116 -16.55 2.84 -4.40
CA GLN A 116 -15.11 3.14 -4.46
C GLN A 116 -14.25 1.86 -4.37
N GLN A 117 -14.68 0.87 -3.59
CA GLN A 117 -14.00 -0.41 -3.48
C GLN A 117 -14.06 -1.20 -4.78
N ILE A 118 -15.21 -1.21 -5.48
CA ILE A 118 -15.34 -1.84 -6.80
C ILE A 118 -14.33 -1.27 -7.79
N LEU A 119 -14.18 0.06 -7.86
CA LEU A 119 -13.17 0.69 -8.71
C LEU A 119 -11.74 0.32 -8.29
N THR A 120 -11.49 0.16 -7.00
CA THR A 120 -10.15 -0.18 -6.50
C THR A 120 -9.78 -1.63 -6.81
N GLU A 121 -10.72 -2.56 -6.62
CA GLU A 121 -10.53 -3.99 -6.92
C GLU A 121 -10.41 -4.24 -8.43
N GLY A 122 -11.24 -3.56 -9.23
CA GLY A 122 -11.17 -3.62 -10.69
C GLY A 122 -9.86 -3.05 -11.26
N PHE A 123 -9.05 -2.33 -10.47
CA PHE A 123 -7.80 -1.72 -10.97
C PHE A 123 -6.71 -2.77 -11.20
N GLY A 124 -6.95 -4.03 -10.78
CA GLY A 124 -6.09 -5.17 -11.07
C GLY A 124 -5.84 -5.37 -12.58
N ASP A 125 -6.82 -5.09 -13.43
CA ASP A 125 -6.71 -5.25 -14.88
C ASP A 125 -5.79 -4.18 -15.49
N VAL A 126 -6.00 -2.91 -15.11
CA VAL A 126 -5.14 -1.78 -15.51
C VAL A 126 -3.70 -2.04 -15.08
N ARG A 127 -3.50 -2.47 -13.83
CA ARG A 127 -2.18 -2.82 -13.31
C ARG A 127 -1.53 -3.93 -14.14
N SER A 128 -2.28 -4.98 -14.48
CA SER A 128 -1.77 -6.10 -15.26
C SER A 128 -1.37 -5.67 -16.67
N ALA A 129 -2.20 -4.86 -17.35
CA ALA A 129 -1.88 -4.29 -18.65
C ALA A 129 -0.66 -3.35 -18.60
N PHE A 130 -0.57 -2.52 -17.56
CA PHE A 130 0.58 -1.64 -17.34
C PHE A 130 1.90 -2.42 -17.20
N TYR A 131 1.90 -3.52 -16.44
CA TYR A 131 3.10 -4.36 -16.32
C TYR A 131 3.49 -5.05 -17.63
N LYS A 132 2.52 -5.43 -18.47
CA LYS A 132 2.82 -5.94 -19.82
C LYS A 132 3.54 -4.89 -20.66
N VAL A 133 3.05 -3.65 -20.68
CA VAL A 133 3.69 -2.53 -21.41
C VAL A 133 5.11 -2.26 -20.91
N PHE A 134 5.31 -2.29 -19.59
CA PHE A 134 6.62 -2.04 -18.97
C PHE A 134 7.64 -3.14 -19.33
N GLY A 135 7.19 -4.40 -19.41
CA GLY A 135 8.05 -5.53 -19.82
C GLY A 135 8.26 -5.64 -21.33
N ASN A 136 7.24 -5.28 -22.12
CA ASN A 136 7.25 -5.31 -23.58
C ASN A 136 6.38 -4.19 -24.16
N SER A 137 7.00 -3.15 -24.72
CA SER A 137 6.33 -1.94 -25.21
C SER A 137 5.79 -2.07 -26.64
N GLU A 138 5.13 -3.18 -26.95
CA GLU A 138 4.42 -3.38 -28.22
C GLU A 138 3.08 -2.64 -28.26
N GLN A 139 2.65 -2.27 -29.46
CA GLN A 139 1.43 -1.48 -29.70
C GLN A 139 0.16 -2.13 -29.14
N ASN A 140 0.01 -3.45 -29.29
CA ASN A 140 -1.10 -4.22 -28.74
C ASN A 140 -1.20 -4.12 -27.20
N ASN A 141 -0.07 -4.09 -26.48
CA ASN A 141 -0.06 -3.95 -25.02
C ASN A 141 -0.52 -2.55 -24.59
N PHE A 142 -0.21 -1.52 -25.38
CA PHE A 142 -0.74 -0.18 -25.16
C PHE A 142 -2.24 -0.09 -25.44
N GLU A 143 -2.73 -0.81 -26.46
CA GLU A 143 -4.18 -0.91 -26.75
C GLU A 143 -4.93 -1.59 -25.60
N ASP A 144 -4.41 -2.71 -25.08
CA ASP A 144 -4.95 -3.37 -23.88
C ASP A 144 -4.99 -2.42 -22.67
N LEU A 145 -3.90 -1.67 -22.44
CA LEU A 145 -3.84 -0.70 -21.35
C LEU A 145 -4.87 0.41 -21.53
N ASN A 146 -4.96 1.00 -22.72
CA ASN A 146 -5.96 2.03 -23.02
C ASN A 146 -7.39 1.51 -22.83
N GLN A 147 -7.68 0.30 -23.30
CA GLN A 147 -9.00 -0.32 -23.14
C GLN A 147 -9.36 -0.54 -21.66
N SER A 148 -8.39 -0.96 -20.85
CA SER A 148 -8.59 -1.14 -19.40
C SER A 148 -8.86 0.19 -18.67
N LEU A 149 -8.33 1.30 -19.20
CA LEU A 149 -8.49 2.64 -18.62
C LEU A 149 -9.86 3.27 -18.93
N THR A 150 -10.56 2.85 -19.99
CA THR A 150 -11.88 3.38 -20.37
C THR A 150 -12.89 3.34 -19.22
N VAL A 151 -12.90 2.25 -18.44
CA VAL A 151 -13.78 2.13 -17.25
C VAL A 151 -13.53 3.25 -16.23
N TYR A 152 -12.29 3.69 -16.09
CA TYR A 152 -11.91 4.76 -15.17
C TYR A 152 -12.17 6.15 -15.74
N GLU A 153 -12.00 6.32 -17.04
CA GLU A 153 -12.40 7.56 -17.72
C GLU A 153 -13.90 7.81 -17.54
N GLU A 154 -14.73 6.78 -17.75
CA GLU A 154 -16.19 6.86 -17.54
C GLU A 154 -16.57 7.07 -16.07
N ALA A 155 -15.82 6.49 -15.14
CA ALA A 155 -16.06 6.65 -13.71
C ALA A 155 -15.67 8.05 -13.19
N LEU A 156 -14.75 8.74 -13.87
CA LEU A 156 -14.23 10.05 -13.48
C LEU A 156 -15.17 11.18 -13.95
N HIS A 157 -16.17 11.49 -13.12
CA HIS A 157 -17.20 12.50 -13.42
C HIS A 157 -16.97 13.84 -12.70
N ASP A 158 -15.91 13.94 -11.90
CA ASP A 158 -15.51 15.15 -11.15
C ASP A 158 -13.97 15.19 -11.08
N LYS A 159 -13.39 16.16 -10.37
CA LYS A 159 -11.95 16.36 -10.24
C LYS A 159 -11.19 15.14 -9.68
N TYR A 160 -11.85 14.30 -8.90
CA TYR A 160 -11.32 13.05 -8.34
C TYR A 160 -12.38 11.94 -8.39
N PHE A 161 -11.95 10.67 -8.35
CA PHE A 161 -12.86 9.52 -8.23
C PHE A 161 -13.76 9.55 -6.99
N GLY A 162 -13.38 10.31 -5.96
CA GLY A 162 -14.16 10.54 -4.75
C GLY A 162 -15.01 11.82 -4.76
N GLY A 163 -15.10 12.54 -5.88
CA GLY A 163 -15.81 13.83 -6.02
C GLY A 163 -14.87 15.03 -6.09
N SER A 164 -15.36 16.21 -5.71
CA SER A 164 -14.69 17.51 -5.96
C SER A 164 -13.44 17.78 -5.10
N LYS A 165 -13.30 17.10 -3.95
CA LYS A 165 -12.18 17.29 -3.03
C LYS A 165 -11.18 16.15 -3.15
N ARG A 166 -9.91 16.53 -3.24
CA ARG A 166 -8.82 15.57 -3.08
C ARG A 166 -8.79 15.15 -1.62
N ILE A 167 -8.55 13.88 -1.39
CA ILE A 167 -8.02 13.42 -0.11
C ILE A 167 -6.56 13.91 -0.05
N LEU A 168 -6.36 15.11 0.53
CA LEU A 168 -5.04 15.73 0.64
C LEU A 168 -4.28 15.14 1.82
N TYR A 169 -3.01 14.79 1.59
CA TYR A 169 -2.02 14.72 2.66
C TYR A 169 -1.37 16.10 2.75
N ASN A 170 -1.20 16.64 3.96
CA ASN A 170 -0.40 17.84 4.15
C ASN A 170 1.04 17.50 3.75
N ARG A 171 1.52 18.10 2.65
CA ARG A 171 2.95 18.18 2.38
C ARG A 171 3.51 19.30 3.26
N ASN A 172 3.94 18.94 4.46
CA ASN A 172 4.92 19.76 5.17
C ASN A 172 6.28 19.60 4.48
#